data_AF-A0A2C9L2M8-F1
#
_entry.id   AF-A0A2C9L2M8-F1
#
_cell.length_a   1.000
_cell.length_b   1.000
_cell.length_c   1.000
_cell.angle_alpha   90.00
_cell.angle_beta   90.00
_cell.angle_gamma   90.00
#
_symmetry.space_group_name_H-M   'P 1'
#
loop_
_entity.id
_entity.type
_entity.pdbx_description
1 polymer ?
#
loop_
_entity_poly.entity_id
_entity_poly.type
_entity_poly.pdbx_seq_one_letter_code
_entity_poly.pdbx_strand_id
1 'polypeptide(L)'
;MGLPLNQCRQQFGAMDANLRSEVKGKIQEFMSKYGLDIQDVILPSFSLHYGYKSQLCATDYVLSSIAVLESGDKSRSSTDNFLEACDILQKGCTDKMEAGLSAAKLQLRSIYTQVQSFLEMHQIISAGPFLYVFVQEGTADSSYFAHPQCSIRLARFALQAHCAVSRNKRAQSLPLVLGAPLRQEEGTSLVVGIPPLDTDDERK
;
A
#
# COMPACT_ATOMS: atom_id res chain seq x y z
N MET A 1 9.33 23.40 -0.68
CA MET A 1 7.85 23.47 -0.73
C MET A 1 7.26 24.62 0.11
N GLY A 2 7.74 24.92 1.32
CA GLY A 2 7.30 26.13 2.05
C GLY A 2 5.86 26.10 2.56
N LEU A 3 5.29 24.90 2.76
CA LEU A 3 3.94 24.72 3.30
C LEU A 3 3.98 24.74 4.84
N PRO A 4 3.05 25.43 5.52
CA PRO A 4 2.98 25.43 6.98
C PRO A 4 2.76 24.03 7.55
N LEU A 5 3.52 23.63 8.58
CA LEU A 5 3.41 22.29 9.19
C LEU A 5 2.00 21.97 9.72
N ASN A 6 1.30 22.98 10.25
CA ASN A 6 -0.08 22.82 10.71
C ASN A 6 -1.02 22.44 9.55
N GLN A 7 -0.79 23.03 8.36
CA GLN A 7 -1.57 22.72 7.15
C GLN A 7 -1.24 21.34 6.57
N CYS A 8 -0.01 20.85 6.76
CA CYS A 8 0.38 19.50 6.34
C CYS A 8 -0.15 18.38 7.25
N ARG A 9 -0.49 18.68 8.51
CA ARG A 9 -0.99 17.68 9.49
C ARG A 9 -2.50 17.51 9.49
N GLN A 10 -3.24 18.45 8.93
CA GLN A 10 -4.71 18.36 8.82
C GLN A 10 -5.15 17.59 7.59
N GLN A 11 -6.42 17.23 7.54
CA GLN A 11 -7.00 16.58 6.37
C GLN A 11 -6.96 17.51 5.15
N PHE A 12 -6.65 16.96 3.97
CA PHE A 12 -6.55 17.74 2.73
C PHE A 12 -7.81 18.55 2.45
N GLY A 13 -9.01 18.01 2.71
CA GLY A 13 -10.28 18.72 2.53
C GLY A 13 -10.46 19.95 3.42
N ALA A 14 -9.80 19.98 4.58
CA ALA A 14 -9.84 21.09 5.54
C ALA A 14 -8.72 22.13 5.31
N MET A 15 -7.85 21.90 4.33
CA MET A 15 -6.75 22.81 4.01
C MET A 15 -7.23 24.07 3.30
N ASP A 16 -6.50 25.18 3.50
CA ASP A 16 -6.80 26.46 2.85
C ASP A 16 -6.94 26.28 1.33
N ALA A 17 -7.96 26.91 0.74
CA ALA A 17 -8.30 26.72 -0.67
C ALA A 17 -7.14 27.09 -1.61
N ASN A 18 -6.41 28.17 -1.32
CA ASN A 18 -5.27 28.60 -2.14
C ASN A 18 -4.14 27.58 -2.06
N LEU A 19 -3.87 27.06 -0.86
CA LEU A 19 -2.86 26.01 -0.68
C LEU A 19 -3.26 24.72 -1.43
N ARG A 20 -4.53 24.32 -1.42
CA ARG A 20 -4.99 23.11 -2.13
C ARG A 20 -4.74 23.19 -3.63
N SER A 21 -4.98 24.34 -4.26
CA SER A 21 -4.69 24.54 -5.68
C SER A 21 -3.19 24.54 -6.00
N GLU A 22 -2.35 25.02 -5.08
CA GLU A 22 -0.91 25.15 -5.30
C GLU A 22 -0.11 23.88 -5.02
N VAL A 23 -0.61 22.96 -4.18
CA VAL A 23 0.13 21.76 -3.76
C VAL A 23 0.68 20.97 -4.94
N LYS A 24 -0.12 20.75 -5.99
CA LYS A 24 0.31 20.00 -7.17
C LYS A 24 1.51 20.68 -7.87
N GLY A 25 1.42 21.99 -8.11
CA GLY A 25 2.50 22.75 -8.75
C GLY A 25 3.78 22.76 -7.90
N LYS A 26 3.64 22.93 -6.58
CA LYS A 26 4.78 22.87 -5.65
C LYS A 26 5.44 21.51 -5.60
N ILE A 27 4.68 20.41 -5.63
CA ILE A 27 5.28 19.07 -5.69
C ILE A 27 6.08 18.91 -6.98
N GLN A 28 5.54 19.34 -8.12
CA GLN A 28 6.20 19.26 -9.42
C GLN A 28 7.47 20.12 -9.52
N GLU A 29 7.48 21.30 -8.90
CA GLU A 29 8.65 22.17 -8.86
C GLU A 29 9.80 21.55 -8.05
N PHE A 30 9.49 20.96 -6.89
CA PHE A 30 10.51 20.49 -5.95
C PHE A 30 10.91 19.02 -6.14
N MET A 31 10.14 18.20 -6.85
CA MET A 31 10.38 16.75 -6.93
C MET A 31 11.76 16.37 -7.51
N SER A 32 12.21 17.09 -8.54
CA SER A 32 13.50 16.84 -9.19
C SER A 32 14.68 17.02 -8.23
N LYS A 33 14.54 17.93 -7.25
CA LYS A 33 15.54 18.15 -6.21
C LYS A 33 15.71 16.95 -5.27
N TYR A 34 14.68 16.11 -5.14
CA TYR A 34 14.68 14.93 -4.26
C TYR A 34 14.91 13.62 -5.01
N GLY A 35 15.31 13.68 -6.29
CA GLY A 35 15.56 12.48 -7.10
C GLY A 35 14.28 11.71 -7.45
N LEU A 36 13.14 12.40 -7.51
CA LEU A 36 11.87 11.84 -7.95
C LEU A 36 11.58 12.30 -9.38
N ASP A 37 11.22 11.35 -10.24
CA ASP A 37 10.84 11.64 -11.63
C ASP A 37 9.33 11.85 -11.76
N ILE A 38 8.92 12.58 -12.80
CA ILE A 38 7.50 12.94 -13.04
C ILE A 38 6.60 11.70 -12.99
N GLN A 39 7.08 10.58 -13.51
CA GLN A 39 6.33 9.32 -13.58
C GLN A 39 6.14 8.65 -12.20
N ASP A 40 6.99 8.96 -11.21
CA ASP A 40 6.88 8.39 -9.86
C ASP A 40 5.77 9.06 -9.04
N VAL A 41 5.43 10.31 -9.38
CA VAL A 41 4.55 11.16 -8.56
C VAL A 41 3.26 11.53 -9.29
N ILE A 42 3.34 11.83 -10.59
CA ILE A 42 2.19 12.28 -11.38
C ILE A 42 1.81 11.16 -12.34
N LEU A 43 0.72 10.47 -11.97
CA LEU A 43 0.16 9.39 -12.77
C LEU A 43 -1.13 9.86 -13.47
N PRO A 44 -1.33 9.52 -14.75
CA PRO A 44 -2.62 9.72 -15.40
C PRO A 44 -3.67 8.83 -14.71
N SER A 45 -4.75 9.44 -14.24
CA SER A 45 -5.82 8.74 -13.53
C SER A 45 -7.15 9.45 -13.72
N PHE A 46 -8.22 8.79 -13.28
CA PHE A 46 -9.58 9.31 -13.32
C PHE A 46 -10.06 9.64 -11.91
N SER A 47 -10.89 10.68 -11.82
CA SER A 47 -11.57 11.03 -10.59
C SER A 47 -13.05 11.17 -10.83
N LEU A 48 -13.83 10.73 -9.86
CA LEU A 48 -15.28 10.82 -9.87
C LEU A 48 -15.70 11.86 -8.84
N HIS A 49 -16.47 12.84 -9.29
CA HIS A 49 -17.09 13.83 -8.43
C HIS A 49 -18.60 13.63 -8.44
N TYR A 50 -19.19 13.42 -7.26
CA TYR A 50 -20.63 13.21 -7.13
C TYR A 50 -21.22 14.12 -6.05
N GLY A 51 -22.19 14.96 -6.46
CA GLY A 51 -22.89 15.88 -5.57
C GLY A 51 -21.95 16.89 -4.91
N TYR A 52 -22.20 17.22 -3.64
CA TYR A 52 -21.41 18.16 -2.85
C TYR A 52 -20.35 17.49 -1.95
N LYS A 53 -20.20 16.15 -2.04
CA LYS A 53 -19.25 15.37 -1.24
C LYS A 53 -17.85 15.38 -1.88
N SER A 54 -16.86 14.87 -1.15
CA SER A 54 -15.46 14.80 -1.57
C SER A 54 -15.27 14.04 -2.89
N GLN A 55 -14.42 14.58 -3.77
CA GLN A 55 -13.96 13.94 -5.00
C GLN A 55 -13.11 12.71 -4.65
N LEU A 56 -13.41 11.57 -5.27
CA LEU A 56 -12.68 10.31 -5.08
C LEU A 56 -11.95 9.92 -6.36
N CYS A 57 -10.73 9.43 -6.23
CA CYS A 57 -9.92 8.95 -7.36
C CYS A 57 -10.18 7.47 -7.63
N ALA A 58 -9.89 7.00 -8.85
CA ALA A 58 -10.01 5.58 -9.20
C ALA A 58 -9.24 4.66 -8.23
N THR A 59 -8.04 5.08 -7.82
CA THR A 59 -7.21 4.37 -6.86
C THR A 59 -7.87 4.24 -5.48
N ASP A 60 -8.64 5.24 -5.04
CA ASP A 60 -9.32 5.19 -3.74
C ASP A 60 -10.35 4.07 -3.71
N TYR A 61 -11.10 3.87 -4.81
CA TYR A 61 -12.04 2.76 -4.95
C TYR A 61 -11.34 1.41 -4.97
N VAL A 62 -10.22 1.28 -5.69
CA VAL A 62 -9.45 0.02 -5.75
C VAL A 62 -8.89 -0.35 -4.39
N LEU A 63 -8.28 0.61 -3.68
CA LEU A 63 -7.72 0.37 -2.34
C LEU A 63 -8.81 0.02 -1.33
N SER A 64 -9.95 0.73 -1.36
CA SER A 64 -11.08 0.47 -0.48
C SER A 64 -11.70 -0.91 -0.73
N SER A 65 -11.86 -1.29 -2.01
CA SER A 65 -12.41 -2.59 -2.39
C SER A 65 -11.49 -3.73 -1.93
N ILE A 66 -10.19 -3.60 -2.13
CA ILE A 66 -9.22 -4.62 -1.70
C ILE A 66 -9.17 -4.71 -0.18
N ALA A 67 -9.29 -3.59 0.53
CA ALA A 67 -9.30 -3.60 1.99
C ALA A 67 -10.50 -4.32 2.59
N VAL A 68 -11.66 -4.24 1.94
CA VAL A 68 -12.87 -4.96 2.36
C VAL A 68 -12.81 -6.44 1.95
N LEU A 69 -12.31 -6.74 0.75
CA LEU A 69 -12.11 -8.12 0.29
C LEU A 69 -11.18 -8.90 1.22
N GLU A 70 -10.07 -8.28 1.62
CA GLU A 70 -9.04 -8.86 2.48
C GLU A 70 -9.16 -8.34 3.92
N SER A 71 -10.40 -8.22 4.41
CA SER A 71 -10.62 -7.89 5.80
C SER A 71 -10.20 -9.07 6.69
N GLY A 72 -9.41 -8.78 7.73
CA GLY A 72 -9.00 -9.79 8.73
C GLY A 72 -10.11 -10.14 9.72
N ASP A 73 -11.36 -9.78 9.44
CA ASP A 73 -12.50 -10.02 10.32
C ASP A 73 -12.97 -11.48 10.21
N LYS A 74 -12.67 -12.26 11.24
CA LYS A 74 -13.06 -13.68 11.31
C LYS A 74 -14.56 -13.91 11.44
N SER A 75 -15.36 -12.85 11.68
CA SER A 75 -16.81 -12.97 11.81
C SER A 75 -17.53 -13.06 10.45
N ARG A 76 -16.86 -12.68 9.36
CA ARG A 76 -17.43 -12.64 8.01
C ARG A 76 -16.86 -13.75 7.14
N SER A 77 -17.69 -14.33 6.27
CA SER A 77 -17.20 -15.25 5.26
C SER A 77 -16.52 -14.48 4.12
N SER A 78 -15.62 -15.14 3.38
CA SER A 78 -15.00 -14.52 2.19
C SER A 78 -16.03 -14.11 1.13
N THR A 79 -17.17 -14.82 1.06
CA THR A 79 -18.28 -14.46 0.16
C THR A 79 -18.95 -13.17 0.60
N ASP A 80 -19.13 -12.96 1.90
CA ASP A 80 -19.73 -11.72 2.42
C ASP A 80 -18.82 -10.52 2.14
N ASN A 81 -17.51 -10.67 2.34
CA ASN A 81 -16.51 -9.66 2.01
C ASN A 81 -16.55 -9.31 0.50
N PHE A 82 -16.75 -10.31 -0.36
CA PHE A 82 -16.89 -10.10 -1.80
C PHE A 82 -18.14 -9.30 -2.15
N LEU A 83 -19.30 -9.66 -1.58
CA LEU A 83 -20.55 -8.95 -1.81
C LEU A 83 -20.47 -7.51 -1.30
N GLU A 84 -19.86 -7.29 -0.14
CA GLU A 84 -19.66 -5.95 0.41
C GLU A 84 -18.72 -5.10 -0.44
N ALA A 85 -17.65 -5.69 -0.99
CA ALA A 85 -16.79 -5.00 -1.94
C ALA A 85 -17.53 -4.63 -3.23
N CYS A 86 -18.45 -5.47 -3.72
CA CYS A 86 -19.33 -5.11 -4.83
C CYS A 86 -20.28 -3.97 -4.47
N ASP A 87 -20.80 -3.94 -3.25
CA ASP A 87 -21.68 -2.86 -2.77
C ASP A 87 -20.96 -1.50 -2.69
N ILE A 88 -19.65 -1.48 -2.38
CA ILE A 88 -18.85 -0.25 -2.36
C ILE A 88 -18.80 0.44 -3.73
N LEU A 89 -18.84 -0.35 -4.82
CA LEU A 89 -18.85 0.19 -6.18
C LEU A 89 -20.22 0.77 -6.56
N GLN A 90 -21.27 0.49 -5.79
CA GLN A 90 -22.59 1.05 -6.04
C GLN A 90 -22.66 2.50 -5.57
N LYS A 91 -23.21 3.34 -6.45
CA LYS A 91 -23.37 4.79 -6.24
C LYS A 91 -24.12 5.18 -4.95
N GLY A 92 -24.98 4.30 -4.44
CA GLY A 92 -25.85 4.58 -3.28
C GLY A 92 -25.20 4.34 -1.91
N CYS A 93 -24.05 3.66 -1.84
CA CYS A 93 -23.47 3.17 -0.58
C CYS A 93 -22.23 3.97 -0.14
N THR A 94 -22.36 5.29 0.00
CA THR A 94 -21.21 6.15 0.38
C THR A 94 -20.62 5.80 1.74
N ASP A 95 -21.45 5.32 2.66
CA ASP A 95 -21.01 5.05 4.04
C ASP A 95 -20.12 3.80 4.09
N LYS A 96 -20.45 2.78 3.28
CA LYS A 96 -19.60 1.59 3.09
C LYS A 96 -18.28 1.96 2.43
N MET A 97 -18.30 2.89 1.46
CA MET A 97 -17.08 3.40 0.83
C MET A 97 -16.19 4.16 1.82
N GLU A 98 -16.76 5.04 2.66
CA GLU A 98 -16.01 5.76 3.69
C GLU A 98 -15.41 4.80 4.75
N ALA A 99 -16.15 3.75 5.13
CA ALA A 99 -15.66 2.69 6.00
C ALA A 99 -14.52 1.89 5.35
N GLY A 100 -14.69 1.47 4.08
CA GLY A 100 -13.66 0.78 3.30
C GLY A 100 -12.39 1.61 3.11
N LEU A 101 -12.54 2.92 2.88
CA LEU A 101 -11.40 3.84 2.79
C LEU A 101 -10.65 3.97 4.12
N SER A 102 -11.39 3.94 5.24
CA SER A 102 -10.79 3.94 6.58
C SER A 102 -10.02 2.65 6.85
N ALA A 103 -10.57 1.50 6.45
CA ALA A 103 -9.89 0.20 6.52
C ALA A 103 -8.62 0.17 5.64
N ALA A 104 -8.69 0.70 4.41
CA ALA A 104 -7.52 0.77 3.51
C ALA A 104 -6.38 1.62 4.11
N LYS A 105 -6.70 2.74 4.77
CA LYS A 105 -5.69 3.55 5.48
C LYS A 105 -5.03 2.78 6.63
N LEU A 106 -5.80 1.97 7.35
CA LEU A 106 -5.26 1.13 8.43
C LEU A 106 -4.33 0.05 7.85
N GLN A 107 -4.76 -0.67 6.81
CA GLN A 107 -3.92 -1.67 6.13
C GLN A 107 -2.60 -1.08 5.61
N LEU A 108 -2.65 0.09 4.96
CA LEU A 108 -1.44 0.76 4.46
C LEU A 108 -0.48 1.15 5.59
N ARG A 109 -1.00 1.59 6.75
CA ARG A 109 -0.19 1.84 7.95
C ARG A 109 0.44 0.57 8.48
N SER A 110 -0.30 -0.53 8.58
CA SER A 110 0.23 -1.81 9.05
C SER A 110 1.34 -2.33 8.11
N ILE A 111 1.16 -2.22 6.79
CA ILE A 111 2.19 -2.55 5.81
C ILE A 111 3.44 -1.69 6.03
N TYR A 112 3.29 -0.37 6.17
CA TYR A 112 4.42 0.54 6.39
C TYR A 112 5.21 0.19 7.65
N THR A 113 4.52 0.01 8.78
CA THR A 113 5.14 -0.38 10.05
C THR A 113 5.91 -1.69 9.91
N GLN A 114 5.34 -2.66 9.19
CA GLN A 114 5.99 -3.95 8.98
C GLN A 114 7.23 -3.85 8.10
N VAL A 115 7.18 -3.07 7.01
CA VAL A 115 8.36 -2.82 6.17
C VAL A 115 9.46 -2.13 6.99
N GLN A 116 9.11 -1.17 7.82
CA GLN A 116 10.05 -0.51 8.72
C GLN A 116 10.73 -1.53 9.66
N SER A 117 9.94 -2.40 10.30
CA SER A 117 10.49 -3.48 11.14
C SER A 117 11.42 -4.42 10.37
N PHE A 118 11.08 -4.79 9.13
CA PHE A 118 11.95 -5.63 8.29
C PHE A 118 13.31 -4.98 8.02
N LEU A 119 13.35 -3.66 7.81
CA LEU A 119 14.57 -2.92 7.53
C LEU A 119 15.41 -2.70 8.78
N GLU A 120 14.78 -2.28 9.88
CA GLU A 120 15.45 -2.00 11.16
C GLU A 120 16.06 -3.26 11.77
N MET A 121 15.34 -4.39 11.68
CA MET A 121 15.80 -5.69 12.19
C MET A 121 16.65 -6.47 11.18
N HIS A 122 16.95 -5.88 10.01
CA HIS A 122 17.70 -6.53 8.92
C HIS A 122 17.22 -7.95 8.58
N GLN A 123 15.89 -8.15 8.53
CA GLN A 123 15.26 -9.46 8.32
C GLN A 123 15.23 -9.91 6.85
N ILE A 124 15.56 -9.02 5.91
CA ILE A 124 15.62 -9.34 4.48
C ILE A 124 17.00 -9.92 4.18
N ILE A 125 17.04 -11.22 3.87
CA ILE A 125 18.28 -11.98 3.70
C ILE A 125 18.43 -12.38 2.23
N SER A 126 19.67 -12.33 1.73
CA SER A 126 20.00 -12.86 0.40
C SER A 126 20.38 -14.33 0.48
N ALA A 127 19.61 -15.19 -0.19
CA ALA A 127 19.91 -16.60 -0.34
C ALA A 127 20.89 -16.90 -1.50
N GLY A 128 21.33 -15.87 -2.24
CA GLY A 128 22.13 -15.99 -3.45
C GLY A 128 21.33 -15.67 -4.71
N PRO A 129 20.44 -16.57 -5.19
CA PRO A 129 19.64 -16.33 -6.39
C PRO A 129 18.38 -15.48 -6.15
N PHE A 130 17.94 -15.32 -4.90
CA PHE A 130 16.78 -14.50 -4.51
C PHE A 130 16.95 -13.93 -3.09
N LEU A 131 16.16 -12.92 -2.78
CA LEU A 131 15.97 -12.38 -1.43
C LEU A 131 14.79 -13.09 -0.77
N TYR A 132 14.82 -13.25 0.54
CA TYR A 132 13.68 -13.75 1.28
C TYR A 132 13.45 -13.03 2.60
N VAL A 133 12.20 -13.03 3.05
CA VAL A 133 11.77 -12.49 4.34
C VAL A 133 10.58 -13.28 4.86
N PHE A 134 10.49 -13.44 6.17
CA PHE A 134 9.36 -14.11 6.84
C PHE A 134 8.73 -13.18 7.87
N VAL A 135 7.41 -13.01 7.80
CA VAL A 135 6.62 -12.38 8.86
C VAL A 135 6.63 -13.35 10.06
N GLN A 136 7.13 -12.87 11.20
CA GLN A 136 7.20 -13.69 12.42
C GLN A 136 5.81 -13.86 13.04
N GLU A 137 5.60 -14.99 13.72
CA GLU A 137 4.40 -15.24 14.50
C GLU A 137 4.34 -14.28 15.70
N GLY A 138 3.18 -13.65 15.93
CA GLY A 138 3.01 -12.64 16.98
C GLY A 138 3.22 -11.19 16.53
N THR A 139 3.55 -10.96 15.26
CA THR A 139 3.53 -9.61 14.67
C THR A 139 2.10 -9.05 14.77
N ALA A 140 1.98 -7.80 15.24
CA ALA A 140 0.73 -7.05 15.22
C ALA A 140 0.17 -7.02 13.78
N ASP A 141 -1.16 -7.10 13.64
CA ASP A 141 -1.84 -7.07 12.34
C ASP A 141 -1.48 -8.21 11.36
N SER A 142 -0.94 -9.33 11.88
CA SER A 142 -0.63 -10.53 11.09
C SER A 142 -1.83 -11.08 10.30
N SER A 143 -3.06 -10.78 10.71
CA SER A 143 -4.28 -11.15 10.00
C SER A 143 -4.37 -10.56 8.58
N TYR A 144 -3.85 -9.35 8.34
CA TYR A 144 -3.87 -8.78 6.99
C TYR A 144 -2.89 -9.50 6.06
N PHE A 145 -1.74 -9.96 6.58
CA PHE A 145 -0.71 -10.63 5.78
C PHE A 145 -1.06 -12.09 5.46
N ALA A 146 -2.08 -12.66 6.11
CA ALA A 146 -2.63 -13.95 5.74
C ALA A 146 -3.31 -13.94 4.34
N HIS A 147 -3.58 -12.75 3.78
CA HIS A 147 -4.22 -12.61 2.47
C HIS A 147 -3.22 -12.29 1.34
N PRO A 148 -3.48 -12.77 0.09
CA PRO A 148 -2.54 -12.63 -1.02
C PRO A 148 -2.21 -11.19 -1.45
N GLN A 149 -3.18 -10.29 -1.62
CA GLN A 149 -2.90 -8.95 -2.15
C GLN A 149 -2.13 -8.09 -1.16
N CYS A 150 -2.50 -8.14 0.12
CA CYS A 150 -1.75 -7.51 1.21
C CYS A 150 -0.32 -8.05 1.29
N SER A 151 -0.12 -9.37 1.17
CA SER A 151 1.23 -9.97 1.15
C SER A 151 2.05 -9.57 -0.08
N ILE A 152 1.43 -9.52 -1.28
CA ILE A 152 2.10 -9.05 -2.50
C ILE A 152 2.54 -7.60 -2.36
N ARG A 153 1.67 -6.72 -1.84
CA ARG A 153 2.01 -5.31 -1.59
C ARG A 153 3.11 -5.15 -0.55
N LEU A 154 3.02 -5.89 0.55
CA LEU A 154 4.05 -5.91 1.58
C LEU A 154 5.40 -6.31 1.00
N ALA A 155 5.44 -7.41 0.24
CA ALA A 155 6.65 -7.87 -0.43
C ALA A 155 7.18 -6.79 -1.38
N ARG A 156 6.30 -6.14 -2.15
CA ARG A 156 6.71 -5.13 -3.14
C ARG A 156 7.33 -3.90 -2.48
N PHE A 157 6.69 -3.38 -1.43
CA PHE A 157 7.23 -2.24 -0.68
C PHE A 157 8.50 -2.61 0.09
N ALA A 158 8.58 -3.83 0.65
CA ALA A 158 9.79 -4.32 1.29
C ALA A 158 10.97 -4.40 0.31
N LEU A 159 10.75 -4.91 -0.91
CA LEU A 159 11.78 -4.97 -1.95
C LEU A 159 12.22 -3.57 -2.38
N GLN A 160 11.28 -2.68 -2.69
CA GLN A 160 11.59 -1.30 -3.08
C GLN A 160 12.40 -0.57 -1.99
N ALA A 161 11.96 -0.68 -0.74
CA ALA A 161 12.64 -0.02 0.37
C ALA A 161 14.02 -0.64 0.66
N HIS A 162 14.15 -1.98 0.57
CA HIS A 162 15.45 -2.64 0.70
C HIS A 162 16.42 -2.21 -0.40
N CYS A 163 15.99 -2.16 -1.65
CA CYS A 163 16.82 -1.71 -2.76
C CYS A 163 17.24 -0.23 -2.64
N ALA A 164 16.39 0.63 -2.09
CA ALA A 164 16.71 2.04 -1.87
C ALA A 164 17.75 2.26 -0.75
N VAL A 165 17.74 1.42 0.28
CA VAL A 165 18.66 1.55 1.43
C VAL A 165 19.94 0.71 1.26
N SER A 166 19.84 -0.41 0.53
CA SER A 166 20.94 -1.35 0.35
C SER A 166 22.05 -0.77 -0.51
N ARG A 167 23.30 -1.00 -0.09
CA ARG A 167 24.49 -0.62 -0.87
C ARG A 167 24.74 -1.57 -2.04
N ASN A 168 24.10 -2.75 -2.04
CA ASN A 168 24.34 -3.78 -3.04
C ASN A 168 23.46 -3.54 -4.27
N LYS A 169 24.07 -3.09 -5.37
CA LYS A 169 23.39 -2.88 -6.66
C LYS A 169 22.72 -4.14 -7.21
N ARG A 170 23.21 -5.33 -6.83
CA ARG A 170 22.59 -6.60 -7.23
C ARG A 170 21.23 -6.83 -6.59
N ALA A 171 20.87 -6.13 -5.52
CA ALA A 171 19.58 -6.31 -4.86
C ALA A 171 18.39 -5.94 -5.79
N GLN A 172 18.58 -5.02 -6.74
CA GLN A 172 17.54 -4.58 -7.68
C GLN A 172 17.18 -5.65 -8.72
N SER A 173 18.13 -6.52 -9.06
CA SER A 173 17.96 -7.62 -10.03
C SER A 173 17.57 -8.95 -9.40
N LEU A 174 17.37 -9.00 -8.07
CA LEU A 174 16.96 -10.21 -7.35
C LEU A 174 15.45 -10.19 -7.07
N PRO A 175 14.74 -11.32 -7.26
CA PRO A 175 13.36 -11.46 -6.81
C PRO A 175 13.29 -11.57 -5.29
N LEU A 176 12.13 -11.30 -4.71
CA LEU A 176 11.86 -11.44 -3.27
C LEU A 176 10.79 -12.51 -3.03
N VAL A 177 11.09 -13.40 -2.08
CA VAL A 177 10.14 -14.39 -1.55
C VAL A 177 9.72 -13.95 -0.15
N LEU A 178 8.42 -13.73 0.04
CA LEU A 178 7.84 -13.40 1.34
C LEU A 178 7.03 -14.58 1.86
N GLY A 179 7.29 -15.00 3.10
CA GLY A 179 6.44 -15.95 3.81
C GLY A 179 5.66 -15.27 4.93
N ALA A 180 4.39 -15.62 5.09
CA ALA A 180 3.54 -15.16 6.18
C ALA A 180 2.73 -16.34 6.76
N PRO A 181 2.46 -16.37 8.08
CA PRO A 181 1.65 -17.43 8.67
C PRO A 181 0.19 -17.33 8.20
N LEU A 182 -0.37 -18.45 7.74
CA LEU A 182 -1.77 -18.52 7.28
C LEU A 182 -2.70 -19.08 8.37
N ARG A 183 -2.37 -20.26 8.92
CA ARG A 183 -3.08 -20.85 10.06
C ARG A 183 -2.07 -21.42 11.05
N GLN A 184 -2.00 -20.80 12.22
CA GLN A 184 -1.12 -21.23 13.30
C GLN A 184 -1.45 -22.65 13.80
N GLU A 185 -2.74 -23.00 13.86
CA GLU A 185 -3.19 -24.32 14.33
C GLU A 185 -2.77 -25.49 13.42
N GLU A 186 -2.66 -25.22 12.13
CA GLU A 186 -2.28 -26.23 11.11
C GLU A 186 -0.79 -26.15 10.73
N GLY A 187 -0.07 -25.15 11.24
CA GLY A 187 1.33 -24.88 10.86
C GLY A 187 1.50 -24.51 9.39
N THR A 188 0.47 -23.94 8.75
CA THR A 188 0.51 -23.59 7.32
C THR A 188 0.92 -22.13 7.11
N SER A 189 1.74 -21.91 6.09
CA SER A 189 2.27 -20.59 5.72
C SER A 189 1.93 -20.25 4.27
N LEU A 190 1.53 -19.00 4.04
CA LEU A 190 1.38 -18.41 2.72
C LEU A 190 2.76 -17.94 2.23
N VAL A 191 3.14 -18.34 1.02
CA VAL A 191 4.39 -17.91 0.39
C VAL A 191 4.07 -17.16 -0.90
N VAL A 192 4.63 -15.97 -1.05
CA VAL A 192 4.46 -15.10 -2.19
C VAL A 192 5.82 -14.80 -2.81
N GLY A 193 5.95 -14.99 -4.13
CA GLY A 193 7.12 -14.60 -4.89
C GLY A 193 6.82 -13.36 -5.74
N ILE A 194 7.65 -12.33 -5.63
CA ILE A 194 7.61 -11.15 -6.48
C ILE A 194 8.87 -11.06 -7.34
N PRO A 195 8.76 -10.52 -8.56
CA PRO A 195 9.92 -10.32 -9.44
C PRO A 195 10.90 -9.26 -8.91
N PRO A 196 12.08 -9.16 -9.55
CA PRO A 196 12.99 -8.03 -9.39
C PRO A 196 12.34 -6.68 -9.75
N LEU A 197 13.00 -5.58 -9.36
CA LEU A 197 12.56 -4.23 -9.71
C LEU A 197 12.90 -3.87 -11.16
N ASP A 198 14.04 -4.32 -11.67
CA ASP A 198 14.51 -4.00 -13.02
C ASP A 198 13.54 -4.43 -14.13
N THR A 199 12.72 -5.45 -13.87
CA THR A 199 11.73 -5.99 -14.83
C THR A 199 10.40 -5.23 -14.84
N ASP A 200 10.26 -4.14 -14.08
CA ASP A 200 8.99 -3.40 -14.01
C ASP A 200 8.61 -2.70 -15.31
N ASP A 201 9.58 -2.23 -16.08
CA ASP A 201 9.30 -1.55 -17.34
C ASP A 201 8.73 -2.51 -18.40
N GLU A 202 8.95 -3.82 -18.25
CA GLU A 202 8.34 -4.86 -19.10
C GLU A 202 6.87 -5.18 -18.71
N ARG A 203 6.38 -4.63 -17.60
CA ARG A 203 5.06 -4.92 -17.02
C ARG A 203 4.08 -3.75 -17.07
N LYS A 204 4.55 -2.55 -17.41
CA LYS A 204 3.74 -1.32 -17.52
C LYS A 204 2.86 -1.33 -18.77
#